data_AF-A0A7K9XTL2-F1
#
_entry.id   AF-A0A7K9XTL2-F1
#
_cell.length_a   1.000
_cell.length_b   1.000
_cell.length_c   1.000
_cell.angle_alpha   90.00
_cell.angle_beta   90.00
_cell.angle_gamma   90.00
#
_symmetry.space_group_name_H-M   'P 1'
#
loop_
_entity.id
_entity.type
_entity.pdbx_description
1 polymer ?
#
loop_
_entity_poly.entity_id
_entity_poly.type
_entity_poly.pdbx_seq_one_letter_code
_entity_poly.pdbx_strand_id
1 'polypeptide(L)'
;ELQTDGNRSGHLQNGELVFDPQGNEEIVRIIAAQLAEIGDQFDKEIKARVVNDLVQHFLNENLSGEEITRCLSEAVEGLARAIPSDMEREKAMLVLAMVLTKKIANTMPSLLQHVFSTTVNYISQRFHNYIARMVSA
;
A
#
# COMPACT_ATOMS: atom_id res chain seq x y z
N GLU A 1 32.03 -12.54 -17.74
CA GLU A 1 30.79 -13.31 -17.56
C GLU A 1 30.77 -13.86 -16.15
N LEU A 2 29.75 -13.57 -15.36
CA LEU A 2 29.64 -14.03 -13.98
C LEU A 2 28.41 -14.93 -13.90
N GLN A 3 28.66 -16.24 -13.96
CA GLN A 3 27.65 -17.24 -13.66
C GLN A 3 27.41 -17.27 -12.16
N THR A 4 26.17 -17.07 -11.76
CA THR A 4 25.67 -17.39 -10.42
C THR A 4 25.14 -18.82 -10.44
N ASP A 5 25.96 -19.76 -10.00
CA ASP A 5 25.47 -21.01 -9.43
C ASP A 5 24.82 -20.68 -8.06
N GLY A 6 23.61 -21.18 -7.81
CA GLY A 6 22.82 -20.68 -6.70
C GLY A 6 21.43 -21.26 -6.47
N ASN A 7 21.33 -22.59 -6.52
CA ASN A 7 20.38 -23.42 -5.75
C ASN A 7 18.96 -23.68 -6.31
N ARG A 8 18.76 -24.96 -6.62
CA ARG A 8 17.51 -25.68 -6.83
C ARG A 8 17.14 -26.35 -5.50
N SER A 9 16.12 -25.86 -4.80
CA SER A 9 15.41 -26.70 -3.82
C SER A 9 13.95 -26.30 -3.69
N GLY A 10 13.09 -27.32 -3.68
CA GLY A 10 11.73 -27.28 -4.18
C GLY A 10 10.75 -26.42 -3.38
N HIS A 11 9.87 -25.76 -4.10
CA HIS A 11 8.63 -25.24 -3.56
C HIS A 11 7.48 -26.07 -4.12
N LEU A 12 6.93 -26.96 -3.30
CA LEU A 12 5.62 -27.56 -3.53
C LEU A 12 4.58 -26.47 -3.25
N GLN A 13 4.28 -25.66 -4.26
CA GLN A 13 3.12 -24.78 -4.24
C GLN A 13 1.88 -25.65 -4.50
N ASN A 14 1.30 -26.18 -3.41
CA ASN A 14 -0.10 -26.56 -3.41
C ASN A 14 -0.91 -25.31 -3.79
N GLY A 15 -1.80 -25.48 -4.75
CA GLY A 15 -2.23 -24.41 -5.64
C GLY A 15 -2.81 -23.18 -4.96
N GLU A 16 -2.31 -22.02 -5.37
CA GLU A 16 -3.05 -20.76 -5.37
C GLU A 16 -2.42 -19.84 -6.43
N LEU A 17 -3.26 -19.41 -7.39
CA LEU A 17 -3.05 -18.41 -8.44
C LEU A 17 -1.61 -18.25 -8.98
N VAL A 18 -1.29 -19.02 -10.03
CA VAL A 18 -0.11 -18.78 -10.89
C VAL A 18 -0.34 -17.47 -11.65
N PHE A 19 0.08 -16.35 -11.06
CA PHE A 19 0.40 -15.14 -11.81
C PHE A 19 1.68 -15.41 -12.60
N ASP A 20 1.63 -15.34 -13.92
CA ASP A 20 2.81 -15.53 -14.77
C ASP A 20 3.87 -14.45 -14.42
N PRO A 21 5.03 -14.81 -13.82
CA PRO A 21 5.93 -13.84 -13.21
C PRO A 21 6.74 -13.04 -14.22
N GLN A 22 7.02 -13.59 -15.42
CA GLN A 22 8.05 -13.01 -16.30
C GLN A 22 7.60 -11.73 -17.02
N GLY A 23 6.33 -11.63 -17.41
CA GLY A 23 5.78 -10.40 -18.00
C GLY A 23 5.19 -9.43 -16.96
N ASN A 24 4.68 -9.97 -15.85
CA ASN A 24 3.94 -9.16 -14.89
C ASN A 24 4.85 -8.44 -13.89
N GLU A 25 6.05 -8.92 -13.59
CA GLU A 25 6.93 -8.26 -12.62
C GLU A 25 7.40 -6.87 -13.11
N GLU A 26 7.63 -6.70 -14.42
CA GLU A 26 7.97 -5.40 -15.01
C GLU A 26 6.78 -4.43 -14.96
N ILE A 27 5.57 -4.89 -15.31
CA ILE A 27 4.34 -4.10 -15.24
C ILE A 27 4.06 -3.69 -13.79
N VAL A 28 4.19 -4.61 -12.84
CA VAL A 28 4.04 -4.32 -11.41
C VAL A 28 5.09 -3.30 -10.94
N ARG A 29 6.34 -3.38 -11.40
CA ARG A 29 7.37 -2.38 -11.08
C ARG A 29 7.04 -1.00 -11.66
N ILE A 30 6.54 -0.92 -12.89
CA ILE A 30 6.12 0.35 -13.52
C ILE A 30 4.95 0.95 -12.75
N ILE A 31 3.93 0.16 -12.42
CA ILE A 31 2.78 0.59 -11.63
C ILE A 31 3.23 1.05 -10.24
N ALA A 32 4.12 0.30 -9.58
CA ALA A 32 4.65 0.68 -8.28
C ALA A 32 5.43 2.02 -8.34
N ALA A 33 6.22 2.24 -9.38
CA ALA A 33 6.94 3.50 -9.59
C ALA A 33 5.97 4.68 -9.81
N GLN A 34 4.93 4.48 -10.62
CA GLN A 34 3.89 5.50 -10.84
C GLN A 34 3.12 5.81 -9.54
N LEU A 35 2.74 4.79 -8.78
CA LEU A 35 2.07 4.97 -7.50
C LEU A 35 2.98 5.68 -6.47
N ALA A 36 4.29 5.41 -6.50
CA ALA A 36 5.27 6.10 -5.66
C ALA A 36 5.43 7.58 -6.04
N GLU A 37 5.51 7.90 -7.34
CA GLU A 37 5.62 9.29 -7.82
C GLU A 37 4.39 10.12 -7.42
N ILE A 38 3.20 9.60 -7.66
CA ILE A 38 1.95 10.25 -7.25
C ILE A 38 1.90 10.33 -5.72
N GLY A 39 2.35 9.29 -5.03
CA GLY A 39 2.44 9.26 -3.58
C GLY A 39 3.35 10.37 -3.02
N ASP A 40 4.48 10.64 -3.64
CA ASP A 40 5.40 11.71 -3.22
C ASP A 40 4.84 13.12 -3.48
N GLN A 41 3.90 13.26 -4.43
CA GLN A 41 3.13 14.50 -4.59
C GLN A 41 2.13 14.67 -3.44
N PHE A 42 1.36 13.64 -3.11
CA PHE A 42 0.44 13.66 -1.98
C PHE A 42 1.13 13.79 -0.62
N ASP A 43 2.35 13.25 -0.47
CA ASP A 43 3.14 13.34 0.75
C ASP A 43 3.36 14.81 1.20
N LYS A 44 3.55 15.70 0.21
CA LYS A 44 3.71 17.16 0.40
C LYS A 44 2.41 17.85 0.81
N GLU A 45 1.27 17.31 0.39
CA GLU A 45 -0.06 17.85 0.71
C GLU A 45 -0.60 17.33 2.06
N ILE A 46 -0.23 16.11 2.45
CA ILE A 46 -0.63 15.51 3.72
C ILE A 46 0.09 16.21 4.86
N LYS A 47 -0.66 17.04 5.60
CA LYS A 47 -0.20 17.73 6.81
C LYS A 47 0.35 16.72 7.82
N ALA A 48 1.55 17.00 8.35
CA ALA A 48 2.21 16.19 9.38
C ALA A 48 1.33 15.93 10.61
N ARG A 49 0.37 16.82 10.89
CA ARG A 49 -0.60 16.67 11.98
C ARG A 49 -1.47 15.41 11.84
N VAL A 50 -1.97 15.11 10.64
CA VAL A 50 -2.83 13.92 10.40
C VAL A 50 -2.06 12.62 10.69
N VAL A 51 -0.77 12.62 10.32
CA VAL A 51 0.12 11.46 10.48
C VAL A 51 0.48 11.28 11.95
N ASN A 52 0.84 12.38 12.64
CA ASN A 52 1.16 12.36 14.06
C ASN A 52 -0.05 11.93 14.90
N ASP A 53 -1.25 12.39 14.56
CA ASP A 53 -2.48 11.99 15.26
C ASP A 53 -2.71 10.48 15.10
N LEU A 54 -2.53 9.91 13.89
CA LEU A 54 -2.60 8.46 13.65
C LEU A 54 -1.53 7.68 14.42
N VAL A 55 -0.28 8.14 14.40
CA VAL A 55 0.84 7.47 15.07
C VAL A 55 0.66 7.49 16.59
N GLN A 56 0.21 8.61 17.16
CA GLN A 56 -0.13 8.72 18.58
C GLN A 56 -1.28 7.79 18.96
N HIS A 57 -2.28 7.66 18.09
CA HIS A 57 -3.39 6.71 18.29
C HIS A 57 -2.89 5.26 18.34
N PHE A 58 -2.02 4.86 17.41
CA PHE A 58 -1.44 3.51 17.38
C PHE A 58 -0.54 3.22 18.59
N LEU A 59 0.19 4.21 19.09
CA LEU A 59 1.05 4.09 20.26
C LEU A 59 0.26 3.95 21.56
N ASN A 60 -0.83 4.69 21.71
CA ASN A 60 -1.57 4.73 22.96
C ASN A 60 -2.43 3.49 23.20
N GLU A 61 -2.97 2.88 22.13
CA GLU A 61 -4.00 1.85 22.29
C GLU A 61 -3.53 0.41 22.05
N ASN A 62 -2.25 0.14 21.75
CA ASN A 62 -1.76 -1.21 21.36
C ASN A 62 -2.71 -1.88 20.35
N LEU A 63 -3.06 -1.12 19.30
CA LEU A 63 -4.20 -1.44 18.45
C LEU A 63 -4.06 -2.76 17.71
N SER A 64 -5.19 -3.48 17.65
CA SER A 64 -5.34 -4.67 16.81
C SER A 64 -5.29 -4.30 15.32
N GLY A 65 -5.01 -5.28 14.46
CA GLY A 65 -4.95 -5.06 13.00
C GLY A 65 -6.24 -4.48 12.41
N GLU A 66 -7.39 -4.86 12.96
CA GLU A 66 -8.71 -4.36 12.54
C GLU A 66 -8.89 -2.87 12.87
N GLU A 67 -8.44 -2.43 14.05
CA GLU A 67 -8.54 -1.03 14.44
C GLU A 67 -7.58 -0.14 13.64
N ILE A 68 -6.40 -0.66 13.31
CA ILE A 68 -5.46 0.01 12.39
C ILE A 68 -6.10 0.11 11.00
N THR A 69 -6.77 -0.94 10.52
CA THR A 69 -7.49 -0.92 9.25
C THR A 69 -8.57 0.17 9.25
N ARG A 70 -9.36 0.25 10.33
CA ARG A 70 -10.41 1.25 10.48
C ARG A 70 -9.85 2.67 10.50
N CYS A 71 -8.85 2.94 11.33
CA CYS A 71 -8.21 4.26 11.42
C CYS A 71 -7.59 4.67 10.09
N LEU A 72 -6.93 3.74 9.39
CA LEU A 72 -6.37 3.97 8.06
C LEU A 72 -7.48 4.31 7.06
N SER A 73 -8.57 3.53 7.04
CA SER A 73 -9.70 3.77 6.14
C SER A 73 -10.36 5.13 6.38
N GLU A 74 -10.55 5.53 7.64
CA GLU A 74 -11.12 6.83 8.00
C GLU A 74 -10.20 7.98 7.57
N ALA A 75 -8.89 7.86 7.78
CA ALA A 75 -7.91 8.85 7.34
C ALA A 75 -7.87 8.97 5.81
N VAL A 76 -7.86 7.84 5.10
CA VAL A 76 -7.91 7.80 3.64
C VAL A 76 -9.18 8.46 3.11
N GLU A 77 -10.35 8.15 3.69
CA GLU A 77 -11.60 8.74 3.24
C GLU A 77 -11.68 10.24 3.53
N GLY A 78 -11.20 10.67 4.70
CA GLY A 78 -11.11 12.08 5.07
C GLY A 78 -10.22 12.88 4.13
N LEU A 79 -9.05 12.34 3.79
CA LEU A 79 -8.12 12.96 2.84
C LEU A 79 -8.67 12.93 1.40
N ALA A 80 -9.29 11.83 0.97
CA ALA A 80 -9.86 11.71 -0.37
C ALA A 80 -11.02 12.70 -0.62
N ARG A 81 -11.76 13.09 0.43
CA ARG A 81 -12.78 14.15 0.33
C ARG A 81 -12.18 15.55 0.16
N ALA A 82 -10.92 15.75 0.54
CA ALA A 82 -10.22 17.02 0.41
C ALA A 82 -9.51 17.18 -0.95
N ILE A 83 -9.39 16.12 -1.75
CA ILE A 83 -8.78 16.14 -3.08
C ILE A 83 -9.81 16.63 -4.13
N PRO A 84 -9.46 17.58 -5.01
CA PRO A 84 -10.33 18.04 -6.08
C PRO A 84 -10.66 16.93 -7.09
N SER A 85 -11.87 16.97 -7.67
CA SER A 85 -12.50 15.90 -8.49
C SER A 85 -11.81 15.53 -9.83
N ASP A 86 -10.64 16.08 -10.13
CA ASP A 86 -9.92 15.82 -11.39
C ASP A 86 -9.27 14.43 -11.41
N MET A 87 -8.96 13.86 -10.25
CA MET A 87 -8.40 12.51 -10.13
C MET A 87 -9.47 11.46 -9.80
N GLU A 88 -9.40 10.29 -10.44
CA GLU A 88 -10.26 9.14 -10.12
C GLU A 88 -10.19 8.82 -8.62
N ARG A 89 -11.35 8.83 -7.95
CA ARG A 89 -11.44 8.68 -6.50
C ARG A 89 -10.79 7.38 -6.01
N GLU A 90 -10.92 6.29 -6.77
CA GLU A 90 -10.30 4.99 -6.44
C GLU A 90 -8.77 5.08 -6.43
N LYS A 91 -8.18 5.71 -7.46
CA LYS A 91 -6.74 5.98 -7.56
C LYS A 91 -6.26 6.85 -6.40
N ALA A 92 -7.03 7.88 -6.06
CA ALA A 92 -6.70 8.79 -4.96
C ALA A 92 -6.68 8.07 -3.61
N MET A 93 -7.72 7.28 -3.32
CA MET A 93 -7.78 6.51 -2.07
C MET A 93 -6.66 5.46 -2.00
N LEU A 94 -6.33 4.79 -3.11
CA LEU A 94 -5.24 3.83 -3.18
C LEU A 94 -3.88 4.49 -2.85
N VAL A 95 -3.57 5.61 -3.50
CA VAL A 95 -2.32 6.33 -3.29
C VAL A 95 -2.25 6.90 -1.87
N LEU A 96 -3.34 7.48 -1.37
CA LEU A 96 -3.41 7.98 0.01
C LEU A 96 -3.16 6.87 1.03
N ALA A 97 -3.72 5.67 0.83
CA ALA A 97 -3.46 4.53 1.70
C ALA A 97 -1.97 4.18 1.71
N MET A 98 -1.34 4.08 0.53
CA MET A 98 0.09 3.78 0.42
C MET A 98 0.98 4.86 1.06
N VAL A 99 0.66 6.14 0.88
CA VAL A 99 1.44 7.25 1.46
C VAL A 99 1.31 7.29 2.98
N LEU A 100 0.10 7.11 3.52
CA LEU A 100 -0.10 7.03 4.97
C LEU A 100 0.71 5.87 5.55
N THR A 101 0.66 4.70 4.93
CA THR A 101 1.42 3.51 5.33
C THR A 101 2.93 3.77 5.28
N LYS A 102 3.44 4.38 4.21
CA LYS A 102 4.85 4.81 4.09
C LYS A 102 5.22 5.78 5.22
N LYS A 103 4.39 6.77 5.52
CA LYS A 103 4.65 7.74 6.59
C LYS A 103 4.66 7.10 7.97
N ILE A 104 3.71 6.22 8.27
CA ILE A 104 3.65 5.50 9.55
C ILE A 104 4.87 4.59 9.69
N ALA A 105 5.24 3.86 8.64
CA ALA A 105 6.42 2.99 8.59
C ALA A 105 7.73 3.76 8.84
N ASN A 106 7.88 4.94 8.22
CA ASN A 106 9.06 5.79 8.40
C ASN A 106 9.12 6.41 9.80
N THR A 107 7.96 6.70 10.40
CA THR A 107 7.88 7.29 11.75
C THR A 107 8.05 6.23 12.84
N MET A 108 7.55 5.01 12.59
CA MET A 108 7.54 3.91 13.55
C MET A 108 7.85 2.57 12.86
N PRO A 109 9.15 2.24 12.69
CA PRO A 109 9.57 1.01 12.01
C PRO A 109 9.08 -0.27 12.69
N SER A 110 8.80 -0.23 13.99
CA SER A 110 8.27 -1.39 14.74
C SER A 110 6.87 -1.80 14.32
N LEU A 111 6.08 -0.89 13.75
CA LEU A 111 4.75 -1.19 13.19
C LEU A 111 4.79 -1.54 11.70
N LEU A 112 5.96 -1.50 11.05
CA LEU A 112 6.10 -1.70 9.60
C LEU A 112 5.39 -2.97 9.14
N GLN A 113 5.67 -4.12 9.76
CA GLN A 113 5.07 -5.39 9.35
C GLN A 113 3.55 -5.37 9.51
N HIS A 114 3.06 -4.86 10.63
CA HIS A 114 1.63 -4.87 10.94
C HIS A 114 0.85 -3.87 10.06
N VAL A 115 1.35 -2.65 9.93
CA VAL A 115 0.75 -1.59 9.11
C VAL A 115 0.84 -1.94 7.63
N PHE A 116 1.94 -2.54 7.16
CA PHE A 116 2.07 -3.01 5.79
C PHE A 116 1.06 -4.12 5.47
N SER A 117 1.02 -5.19 6.26
CA SER A 117 0.07 -6.30 6.06
C SER A 117 -1.38 -5.83 6.11
N THR A 118 -1.72 -4.97 7.07
CA THR A 118 -3.06 -4.37 7.18
C THR A 118 -3.41 -3.51 5.98
N THR A 119 -2.47 -2.69 5.48
CA THR A 119 -2.69 -1.85 4.31
C THR A 119 -2.88 -2.69 3.06
N VAL A 120 -2.06 -3.73 2.86
CA VAL A 120 -2.19 -4.64 1.72
C VAL A 120 -3.53 -5.38 1.78
N ASN A 121 -3.97 -5.81 2.97
CA ASN A 121 -5.29 -6.43 3.13
C ASN A 121 -6.43 -5.45 2.83
N TYR A 122 -6.36 -4.22 3.35
CA TYR A 122 -7.31 -3.16 3.01
C TYR A 122 -7.36 -2.94 1.50
N ILE A 123 -6.20 -2.81 0.86
CA ILE A 123 -6.11 -2.58 -0.58
C ILE A 123 -6.66 -3.77 -1.37
N SER A 124 -6.32 -4.98 -0.97
CA SER A 124 -6.80 -6.21 -1.60
C SER A 124 -8.32 -6.33 -1.49
N GLN A 125 -8.93 -5.93 -0.37
CA GLN A 125 -10.39 -5.97 -0.21
C GLN A 125 -11.12 -4.83 -0.93
N ARG A 126 -10.60 -3.61 -0.85
CA ARG A 126 -11.27 -2.39 -1.38
C ARG A 126 -10.98 -2.11 -2.84
N PHE A 127 -9.78 -2.44 -3.32
CA PHE A 127 -9.28 -2.09 -4.66
C PHE A 127 -8.98 -3.31 -5.53
N HIS A 128 -9.40 -4.52 -5.14
CA HIS A 128 -9.15 -5.75 -5.92
C HIS A 128 -9.43 -5.56 -7.42
N ASN A 129 -10.66 -5.12 -7.73
CA ASN A 129 -11.13 -4.96 -9.10
C ASN A 129 -10.42 -3.82 -9.83
N TYR A 130 -10.06 -2.75 -9.10
CA TYR A 130 -9.36 -1.61 -9.67
C TYR A 130 -7.91 -1.98 -10.04
N ILE A 131 -7.20 -2.66 -9.15
CA ILE A 131 -5.84 -3.16 -9.41
C ILE A 131 -5.86 -4.22 -10.52
N ALA A 132 -6.82 -5.14 -10.50
CA ALA A 132 -6.97 -6.13 -11.57
C ALA A 132 -7.16 -5.46 -12.94
N ARG A 133 -7.97 -4.38 -13.02
CA ARG A 133 -8.11 -3.57 -14.23
C ARG A 133 -6.84 -2.85 -14.63
N MET A 134 -6.06 -2.32 -13.68
CA MET A 134 -4.78 -1.66 -13.98
C MET A 134 -3.74 -2.64 -14.53
N VAL A 135 -3.69 -3.87 -14.02
CA VAL A 135 -2.73 -4.89 -14.45
C VAL A 135 -3.15 -5.56 -15.76
N SER A 136 -4.45 -5.55 -16.08
CA SER A 136 -4.99 -6.14 -17.31
C SER A 136 -5.12 -5.15 -18.47
N ALA A 137 -4.73 -3.89 -18.29
CA ALA A 137 -4.81 -2.82 -19.29
C ALA A 137 -3.47 -2.65 -20.01
#